data_AF-A0A931IF37-F1
#
_entry.id   AF-A0A931IF37-F1
#
_cell.length_a   1.000
_cell.length_b   1.000
_cell.length_c   1.000
_cell.angle_alpha   90.00
_cell.angle_beta   90.00
_cell.angle_gamma   90.00
#
_symmetry.space_group_name_H-M   'P 1'
#
loop_
_entity.id
_entity.type
_entity.pdbx_description
1 polymer ?
#
loop_
_entity_poly.entity_id
_entity_poly.type
_entity_poly.pdbx_seq_one_letter_code
_entity_poly.pdbx_strand_id
1 'polypeptide(L)'
;MSMPDNDSTRKTIAIKVDAEIHAELSLIAQLRGKTLADEHLQAILDHIERARTETDLADRADEAIAEIEREAAVRRAAIERLRGGRSSGASATGATSQDSGEASPSSTRRSRKSAAPSED
;
A
#
# COMPACT_ATOMS: atom_id res chain seq x y z
N MET A 1 21.20 27.78 -30.89
CA MET A 1 20.33 26.74 -30.31
C MET A 1 20.46 26.86 -28.80
N SER A 2 19.46 27.40 -28.11
CA SER A 2 19.45 27.47 -26.65
C SER A 2 18.93 26.14 -26.11
N MET A 3 19.74 25.47 -25.28
CA MET A 3 19.30 24.30 -24.54
C MET A 3 18.15 24.68 -23.61
N PRO A 4 17.11 23.85 -23.45
CA PRO A 4 16.05 24.10 -22.47
C PRO A 4 16.66 24.02 -21.06
N ASP A 5 16.48 25.08 -20.27
CA ASP A 5 16.85 25.10 -18.86
C ASP A 5 16.10 23.99 -18.13
N ASN A 6 16.86 23.02 -17.62
CA ASN A 6 16.35 21.84 -16.90
C ASN A 6 15.86 22.18 -15.47
N ASP A 7 15.50 23.44 -15.23
CA ASP A 7 15.07 23.98 -13.94
C ASP A 7 13.75 23.36 -13.46
N SER A 8 12.97 22.77 -14.36
CA SER A 8 11.77 21.99 -14.03
C SER A 8 12.04 20.73 -13.18
N THR A 9 13.31 20.32 -13.03
CA THR A 9 13.69 19.13 -12.27
C THR A 9 14.14 19.43 -10.83
N ARG A 10 14.42 20.70 -10.48
CA ARG A 10 14.91 21.07 -9.14
C ARG A 10 13.77 21.58 -8.28
N LYS A 11 13.62 21.00 -7.09
CA LYS A 11 12.67 21.46 -6.08
C LYS A 11 13.40 22.29 -5.03
N THR A 12 12.94 23.52 -4.81
CA THR A 12 13.45 24.39 -3.75
C THR A 12 12.86 23.99 -2.40
N ILE A 13 13.70 23.89 -1.38
CA ILE A 13 13.30 23.66 0.00
C ILE A 13 13.49 24.94 0.82
N ALA A 14 12.49 25.29 1.61
CA ALA A 14 12.58 26.35 2.62
C ALA A 14 12.47 25.68 3.99
N ILE A 15 13.52 25.78 4.80
CA ILE A 15 13.61 25.15 6.12
C ILE A 15 13.86 26.24 7.15
N LYS A 16 13.13 26.17 8.27
CA LYS A 16 13.41 26.98 9.45
C LYS A 16 14.38 26.21 10.34
N VAL A 17 15.49 26.83 10.69
CA VAL A 17 16.52 26.28 11.58
C VAL A 17 16.71 27.25 12.75
N ASP A 18 17.09 26.71 13.89
CA ASP A 18 17.41 27.52 15.06
C ASP A 18 18.64 28.40 14.79
N ALA A 19 18.68 29.56 15.45
CA ALA A 19 19.73 30.55 15.22
C ALA A 19 21.13 30.02 15.54
N GLU A 20 21.25 29.15 16.54
CA GLU A 20 22.50 28.51 16.94
C GLU A 20 23.01 27.54 15.86
N ILE A 21 22.14 26.67 15.35
CA ILE A 21 22.45 25.73 14.27
C ILE A 21 22.85 26.48 12.99
N HIS A 22 22.12 27.55 12.66
CA HIS A 22 22.46 28.41 11.54
C HIS A 22 23.86 29.04 11.70
N ALA A 23 24.22 29.50 12.91
CA ALA A 23 25.52 30.09 13.18
C ALA A 23 26.65 29.06 13.01
N GLU A 24 26.49 27.86 13.55
CA GLU A 24 27.46 26.77 13.38
C GLU A 24 27.65 26.39 11.91
N LEU A 25 26.56 26.21 11.18
CA LEU A 25 26.62 25.83 9.78
C LEU A 25 27.20 26.96 8.90
N SER A 26 26.89 28.22 9.22
CA SER A 26 27.48 29.38 8.56
C SER A 26 28.99 29.44 8.77
N LEU A 27 29.48 29.15 9.97
CA LEU A 27 30.90 29.06 10.26
C LEU A 27 31.55 27.92 9.46
N ILE A 28 30.92 26.74 9.41
CA ILE A 28 31.41 25.59 8.63
C ILE A 28 31.51 25.94 7.14
N ALA A 29 30.47 26.58 6.59
CA ALA A 29 30.44 27.00 5.19
C ALA A 29 31.57 28.01 4.89
N GLN A 30 31.79 28.98 5.77
CA GLN A 30 32.90 29.94 5.67
C GLN A 30 34.26 29.23 5.68
N LEU A 31 34.49 28.31 6.63
CA LEU A 31 35.74 27.57 6.74
C LEU A 31 36.02 26.67 5.54
N ARG A 32 34.97 26.14 4.90
CA ARG A 32 35.06 25.27 3.72
C ARG A 32 35.03 26.03 2.40
N GLY A 33 34.82 27.35 2.42
CA GLY A 33 34.69 28.19 1.23
C GLY A 33 33.47 27.85 0.37
N LYS A 34 32.40 27.33 0.99
CA LYS A 34 31.16 26.90 0.32
C LYS A 34 30.00 27.79 0.73
N THR A 35 28.89 27.70 -0.01
CA THR A 35 27.66 28.39 0.40
C THR A 35 26.95 27.60 1.49
N LEU A 36 26.13 28.30 2.28
CA LEU A 36 25.27 27.66 3.27
C LEU A 36 24.33 26.63 2.61
N ALA A 37 23.86 26.91 1.39
CA ALA A 37 23.00 26.01 0.63
C ALA A 37 23.72 24.71 0.24
N ASP A 38 25.00 24.80 -0.15
CA ASP A 38 25.79 23.62 -0.51
C ASP A 38 26.06 22.72 0.70
N GLU A 39 26.30 23.30 1.87
CA GLU A 39 26.47 22.53 3.11
C GLU A 39 25.17 21.84 3.54
N HIS A 40 24.01 22.50 3.38
CA HIS A 40 22.72 21.84 3.61
C HIS A 40 22.51 20.67 2.64
N LEU A 41 22.83 20.86 1.35
CA LEU A 41 22.69 19.81 0.36
C LEU A 41 23.61 18.63 0.67
N GLN A 42 24.87 18.90 1.04
CA GLN A 42 25.82 17.87 1.44
C GLN A 42 25.34 17.09 2.67
N ALA A 43 24.84 17.78 3.70
CA ALA A 43 24.33 17.14 4.90
C ALA A 43 23.14 16.21 4.59
N ILE A 44 22.26 16.61 3.66
CA ILE A 44 21.14 15.77 3.20
C ILE A 44 21.66 14.54 2.45
N LEU A 45 22.63 14.72 1.54
CA LEU A 45 23.23 13.60 0.79
C LEU A 45 23.89 12.60 1.72
N ASP A 46 24.72 13.08 2.65
CA ASP A 46 25.39 12.24 3.64
C ASP A 46 24.36 11.52 4.54
N HIS A 47 23.26 12.18 4.90
CA HIS A 47 22.18 11.55 5.66
C HIS A 47 21.49 10.45 4.86
N ILE A 48 21.20 10.67 3.56
CA ILE A 48 20.63 9.66 2.68
C ILE A 48 21.58 8.47 2.52
N GLU A 49 22.88 8.70 2.39
CA GLU A 49 23.87 7.62 2.30
C GLU A 49 23.92 6.79 3.58
N ARG A 50 23.93 7.44 4.76
CA ARG A 50 23.85 6.74 6.05
C ARG A 50 22.54 5.96 6.19
N ALA A 51 21.42 6.59 5.85
CA ALA A 51 20.09 5.99 5.87
C ALA A 51 20.01 4.74 4.98
N ARG A 52 20.73 4.69 3.84
CA ARG A 52 20.81 3.49 2.98
C ARG A 52 21.58 2.33 3.61
N THR A 53 22.51 2.62 4.53
CA THR A 53 23.29 1.61 5.24
C THR A 53 22.61 1.10 6.51
N GLU A 54 21.55 1.76 6.96
CA GLU A 54 20.76 1.34 8.11
C GLU A 54 19.80 0.21 7.71
N THR A 55 20.01 -0.99 8.27
CA THR A 55 19.21 -2.19 7.96
C THR A 55 17.72 -2.01 8.27
N ASP A 56 17.38 -1.25 9.32
CA ASP A 56 15.99 -0.96 9.72
C ASP A 56 15.24 -0.17 8.61
N LEU A 57 15.93 0.69 7.88
CA LEU A 57 15.34 1.42 6.76
C LEU A 57 15.14 0.55 5.52
N ALA A 58 16.00 -0.45 5.31
CA ALA A 58 15.83 -1.43 4.24
C ALA A 58 14.59 -2.31 4.50
N ASP A 59 14.43 -2.81 5.74
CA ASP A 59 13.27 -3.63 6.12
C ASP A 59 11.96 -2.84 5.97
N ARG A 60 11.94 -1.57 6.39
CA ARG A 60 10.78 -0.68 6.19
C ARG A 60 10.54 -0.33 4.73
N ALA A 61 11.59 -0.22 3.92
CA ALA A 61 11.44 0.00 2.48
C ALA A 61 10.83 -1.23 1.79
N ASP A 62 11.24 -2.43 2.18
CA ASP A 62 10.67 -3.68 1.67
C ASP A 62 9.20 -3.84 2.07
N GLU A 63 8.85 -3.49 3.31
CA GLU A 63 7.45 -3.44 3.77
C GLU A 63 6.62 -2.44 2.95
N ALA A 64 7.17 -1.23 2.71
CA ALA A 64 6.51 -0.22 1.90
C ALA A 64 6.31 -0.67 0.44
N ILE A 65 7.28 -1.37 -0.15
CA ILE A 65 7.17 -1.94 -1.49
C ILE A 65 6.06 -3.00 -1.52
N ALA A 66 6.02 -3.91 -0.54
CA ALA A 66 5.00 -4.95 -0.46
C ALA A 66 3.58 -4.39 -0.33
N GLU A 67 3.40 -3.26 0.36
CA GLU A 67 2.10 -2.59 0.46
C GLU A 67 1.71 -1.89 -0.85
N ILE A 68 2.65 -1.19 -1.49
CA ILE A 68 2.43 -0.58 -2.82
C ILE A 68 2.02 -1.64 -3.84
N GLU A 69 2.67 -2.81 -3.84
CA GLU A 69 2.35 -3.90 -4.76
C GLU A 69 0.95 -4.47 -4.51
N ARG A 70 0.56 -4.66 -3.24
CA ARG A 70 -0.80 -5.08 -2.88
C ARG A 70 -1.84 -4.09 -3.37
N GLU A 71 -1.63 -2.80 -3.11
CA GLU A 71 -2.57 -1.77 -3.51
C GLU A 71 -2.62 -1.62 -5.04
N ALA A 72 -1.47 -1.71 -5.71
CA ALA A 72 -1.39 -1.71 -7.17
C ALA A 72 -2.11 -2.92 -7.79
N ALA A 73 -1.99 -4.12 -7.20
CA ALA A 73 -2.68 -5.32 -7.66
C ALA A 73 -4.20 -5.18 -7.53
N VAL A 74 -4.68 -4.65 -6.39
CA VAL A 74 -6.12 -4.38 -6.17
C VAL A 74 -6.64 -3.35 -7.18
N ARG A 75 -5.92 -2.24 -7.38
CA ARG A 75 -6.28 -1.21 -8.36
C ARG A 75 -6.28 -1.76 -9.79
N ARG A 76 -5.28 -2.56 -10.18
CA ARG A 76 -5.21 -3.22 -11.50
C ARG A 76 -6.39 -4.16 -11.71
N ALA A 77 -6.70 -5.01 -10.74
CA ALA A 77 -7.83 -5.93 -10.82
C ALA A 77 -9.18 -5.18 -10.92
N ALA A 78 -9.33 -4.05 -10.23
CA ALA A 78 -10.50 -3.19 -10.35
C ALA A 78 -10.63 -2.56 -11.74
N ILE A 79 -9.52 -2.06 -12.30
CA ILE A 79 -9.46 -1.50 -13.66
C ILE A 79 -9.77 -2.58 -14.71
N GLU A 80 -9.26 -3.80 -14.54
CA GLU A 80 -9.57 -4.92 -15.44
C GLU A 80 -11.03 -5.33 -15.40
N ARG A 81 -11.66 -5.37 -14.21
CA ARG A 81 -13.11 -5.59 -14.10
C ARG A 81 -13.93 -4.48 -14.76
N LEU A 82 -13.49 -3.23 -14.63
CA LEU A 82 -14.14 -2.08 -15.27
C LEU A 82 -13.99 -2.13 -16.80
N ARG A 83 -12.81 -2.49 -17.29
CA ARG A 83 -12.49 -2.60 -18.73
C ARG A 83 -13.10 -3.84 -19.39
N GLY A 84 -13.20 -4.94 -18.65
CA GLY A 84 -13.74 -6.23 -19.09
C GLY A 84 -15.24 -6.40 -18.86
N GLY A 85 -15.96 -5.33 -18.50
CA GLY A 85 -17.41 -5.30 -18.26
C GLY A 85 -18.27 -5.46 -19.52
N ARG A 86 -18.05 -6.55 -20.27
CA ARG A 86 -19.04 -7.41 -20.97
C ARG A 86 -18.29 -8.50 -21.74
N SER A 87 -18.00 -9.62 -21.09
CA SER A 87 -18.12 -10.92 -21.77
C SER A 87 -19.22 -11.71 -21.07
N SER A 88 -20.40 -11.67 -21.68
CA SER A 88 -21.45 -12.66 -21.45
C SER A 88 -20.88 -14.06 -21.75
N GLY A 89 -21.19 -15.03 -20.90
CA GLY A 89 -21.29 -16.43 -21.31
C GLY A 89 -20.23 -17.40 -20.77
N ALA A 90 -20.47 -17.94 -19.57
CA ALA A 90 -20.28 -19.37 -19.33
C ALA A 90 -21.55 -19.89 -18.65
N SER A 91 -22.43 -20.45 -19.49
CA SER A 91 -23.62 -21.21 -19.14
C SER A 91 -23.22 -22.64 -18.77
N ALA A 92 -23.80 -23.17 -17.68
CA ALA A 92 -24.12 -24.57 -17.36
C ALA A 92 -24.14 -24.70 -15.81
N THR A 93 -25.26 -24.92 -15.13
CA THR A 93 -26.10 -26.13 -15.24
C THR A 93 -27.37 -25.93 -14.41
N GLY A 94 -28.52 -26.33 -14.95
CA GLY A 94 -29.66 -26.79 -14.14
C GLY A 94 -30.87 -25.86 -14.06
N ALA A 95 -31.59 -25.72 -15.16
CA ALA A 95 -33.02 -25.43 -15.11
C ALA A 95 -33.77 -26.66 -14.59
N THR A 96 -34.61 -26.49 -13.57
CA THR A 96 -35.90 -27.19 -13.48
C THR A 96 -36.79 -26.46 -12.48
N SER A 97 -37.78 -25.77 -13.04
CA SER A 97 -38.92 -25.16 -12.36
C SER A 97 -39.85 -26.24 -11.80
N GLN A 98 -40.42 -25.99 -10.63
CA GLN A 98 -41.72 -26.47 -10.12
C GLN A 98 -41.94 -25.64 -8.84
N ASP A 99 -42.49 -24.43 -8.91
CA ASP A 99 -43.92 -24.10 -9.05
C ASP A 99 -44.92 -25.09 -8.43
N SER A 100 -45.66 -24.56 -7.46
CA SER A 100 -46.96 -24.97 -6.93
C SER A 100 -47.07 -26.24 -6.07
N GLY A 101 -47.64 -26.07 -4.86
CA GLY A 101 -48.43 -27.14 -4.25
C GLY A 101 -48.31 -27.31 -2.73
N GLU A 102 -49.20 -26.66 -2.02
CA GLU A 102 -49.65 -26.98 -0.66
C GLU A 102 -49.93 -28.49 -0.45
N ALA A 103 -49.37 -29.10 0.60
CA ALA A 103 -49.96 -30.16 1.45
C ALA A 103 -48.89 -30.94 2.26
N SER A 104 -48.96 -30.86 3.60
CA SER A 104 -48.57 -31.98 4.49
C SER A 104 -49.58 -33.13 4.31
N PRO A 105 -49.29 -34.44 4.58
CA PRO A 105 -48.57 -34.93 5.77
C PRO A 105 -47.70 -36.21 5.61
N SER A 106 -47.02 -36.55 6.72
CA SER A 106 -46.64 -37.88 7.23
C SER A 106 -46.04 -38.96 6.29
N SER A 107 -44.84 -39.44 6.64
CA SER A 107 -44.66 -40.77 7.26
C SER A 107 -43.19 -41.26 7.22
N THR A 108 -42.62 -41.39 8.42
CA THR A 108 -41.91 -42.60 8.92
C THR A 108 -40.76 -43.21 8.09
N ARG A 109 -39.51 -43.09 8.59
CA ARG A 109 -38.79 -44.21 9.21
C ARG A 109 -37.37 -43.85 9.71
N ARG A 110 -37.21 -44.05 11.03
CA ARG A 110 -36.08 -44.71 11.75
C ARG A 110 -34.66 -44.26 11.37
N SER A 111 -33.88 -43.75 12.32
CA SER A 111 -33.18 -44.65 13.25
C SER A 111 -32.66 -43.94 14.51
N ARG A 112 -33.14 -44.43 15.66
CA ARG A 112 -32.39 -44.81 16.87
C ARG A 112 -31.22 -43.90 17.33
N LYS A 113 -31.46 -43.13 18.39
CA LYS A 113 -30.53 -43.09 19.54
C LYS A 113 -31.29 -42.83 20.83
N SER A 114 -31.57 -43.94 21.52
CA SER A 114 -32.00 -43.97 22.90
C SER A 114 -30.89 -43.47 23.83
N ALA A 115 -31.25 -42.64 24.82
CA ALA A 115 -30.96 -42.79 26.25
C ALA A 115 -30.93 -41.42 26.96
N ALA A 116 -31.99 -41.12 27.69
CA ALA A 116 -31.97 -40.36 28.94
C ALA A 116 -31.84 -41.42 30.09
N PRO A 117 -31.66 -41.10 31.40
CA PRO A 117 -32.28 -39.93 32.04
C PRO A 117 -31.53 -39.29 33.26
N SER A 118 -32.13 -38.17 33.68
CA SER A 118 -32.33 -37.69 35.06
C SER A 118 -31.18 -37.17 35.92
N GLU A 119 -31.46 -35.93 36.37
CA GLU A 119 -30.91 -35.15 37.47
C GLU A 119 -31.14 -35.82 38.84
N ASP A 120 -30.28 -35.46 39.80
CA ASP A 120 -30.56 -35.34 41.23
C ASP A 120 -29.89 -34.04 41.72
#